data_AF-A0A354UCA3-F1
#
_entry.id   AF-A0A354UCA3-F1
#
_cell.length_a   1.000
_cell.length_b   1.000
_cell.length_c   1.000
_cell.angle_alpha   90.00
_cell.angle_beta   90.00
_cell.angle_gamma   90.00
#
_symmetry.space_group_name_H-M   'P 1'
#
loop_
_entity.id
_entity.type
_entity.pdbx_description
1 polymer ?
#
loop_
_entity_poly.entity_id
_entity_poly.type
_entity_poly.pdbx_seq_one_letter_code
_entity_poly.pdbx_strand_id
1 'polypeptide(L)'
;MVMNHTGGFPFEISAKQGNIKGGGWSGGAPLRQTAAIAAASPLLFEPGTRVQYSNTGIDIGAAIVEVVTGQRWEDFLKERVLLPLGMTSSTFRPTDEQLKTQVEMYDCVKDAPAKYRRQNNMQQRPYNDDHVFASAGAGLWTTATDQLKFYKMLMNLGVGENGVRILKEETVKNLLAKSSRPKGMGGYSLGLTAPEEDNENAWFGHGGAWGTFCMVNWHKKQLTLWAVQLCGQPRPWDAAREKAQKQFFQYVIDNSDVKAYTGRTK
;
A
#
# COMPACT_ATOMS: atom_id res chain seq x y z
N MET A 1 9.52 13.21 4.47
CA MET A 1 10.62 12.84 3.57
C MET A 1 10.68 11.34 3.32
N VAL A 2 10.74 10.51 4.38
CA VAL A 2 10.68 9.03 4.22
C VAL A 2 9.33 8.54 3.67
N MET A 3 8.21 9.11 4.15
CA MET A 3 6.85 8.72 3.77
C MET A 3 6.32 9.38 2.48
N ASN A 4 7.10 10.23 1.82
CA ASN A 4 6.62 10.97 0.64
C ASN A 4 7.59 10.95 -0.54
N HIS A 5 8.58 10.03 -0.50
CA HIS A 5 9.51 9.77 -1.60
C HIS A 5 10.43 10.95 -1.93
N THR A 6 10.68 11.85 -0.96
CA THR A 6 11.61 12.99 -1.12
C THR A 6 12.88 12.85 -0.28
N GLY A 7 13.13 11.69 0.33
CA GLY A 7 14.26 11.48 1.23
C GLY A 7 15.61 11.20 0.57
N GLY A 8 15.67 11.06 -0.75
CA GLY A 8 16.92 10.70 -1.46
C GLY A 8 17.29 9.22 -1.37
N PHE A 9 16.44 8.38 -0.78
CA PHE A 9 16.71 6.94 -0.65
C PHE A 9 16.56 6.22 -2.00
N PRO A 10 17.35 5.15 -2.24
CA PRO A 10 17.13 4.30 -3.38
C PRO A 10 15.75 3.64 -3.30
N PHE A 11 15.30 3.17 -4.44
CA PHE A 11 14.08 2.38 -4.55
C PHE A 11 14.07 1.22 -3.55
N GLU A 12 15.19 0.51 -3.50
CA GLU A 12 15.48 -0.59 -2.60
C GLU A 12 16.93 -0.53 -2.13
N ILE A 13 17.18 -1.07 -0.95
CA ILE A 13 18.52 -1.34 -0.45
C ILE A 13 18.63 -2.83 -0.13
N SER A 14 19.53 -3.51 -0.81
CA SER A 14 19.64 -4.97 -0.68
C SER A 14 20.50 -5.30 0.53
N ALA A 15 19.87 -5.89 1.54
CA ALA A 15 20.52 -6.51 2.70
C ALA A 15 20.33 -8.04 2.68
N LYS A 16 20.14 -8.59 1.48
CA LYS A 16 19.56 -9.90 1.25
C LYS A 16 20.39 -11.01 1.88
N GLN A 17 19.75 -11.79 2.75
CA GLN A 17 20.35 -13.02 3.29
C GLN A 17 20.39 -14.13 2.23
N GLY A 18 21.47 -14.91 2.19
CA GLY A 18 21.70 -15.95 1.18
C GLY A 18 20.72 -17.14 1.22
N ASN A 19 20.05 -17.35 2.36
CA ASN A 19 19.02 -18.37 2.58
C ASN A 19 17.63 -17.98 2.06
N ILE A 20 17.39 -16.70 1.74
CA ILE A 20 16.08 -16.22 1.25
C ILE A 20 16.04 -16.23 -0.27
N LYS A 21 15.12 -17.04 -0.83
CA LYS A 21 14.82 -17.01 -2.26
C LYS A 21 13.84 -15.87 -2.55
N GLY A 22 14.05 -15.20 -3.67
CA GLY A 22 13.31 -13.97 -3.97
C GLY A 22 13.61 -12.86 -2.96
N GLY A 23 12.60 -12.13 -2.51
CA GLY A 23 12.75 -11.05 -1.52
C GLY A 23 13.14 -9.68 -2.06
N GLY A 24 13.00 -9.47 -3.37
CA GLY A 24 12.99 -8.11 -3.91
C GLY A 24 11.85 -7.27 -3.31
N TRP A 25 12.09 -5.96 -3.21
CA TRP A 25 11.30 -4.91 -2.56
C TRP A 25 11.41 -4.73 -1.03
N SER A 26 12.11 -5.61 -0.31
CA SER A 26 12.23 -5.52 1.16
C SER A 26 13.66 -5.72 1.65
N GLY A 27 14.60 -5.86 0.71
CA GLY A 27 15.99 -6.17 0.99
C GLY A 27 16.24 -7.53 1.66
N GLY A 28 15.21 -8.34 1.96
CA GLY A 28 15.35 -9.61 2.67
C GLY A 28 16.08 -9.48 4.00
N ALA A 29 15.79 -8.43 4.78
CA ALA A 29 16.39 -8.18 6.09
C ALA A 29 15.39 -7.52 7.07
N PRO A 30 15.67 -7.55 8.39
CA PRO A 30 14.91 -6.79 9.39
C PRO A 30 14.91 -5.28 9.11
N LEU A 31 13.79 -4.61 9.41
CA LEU A 31 13.59 -3.18 9.13
C LEU A 31 14.68 -2.28 9.75
N ARG A 32 15.08 -2.52 11.00
CA ARG A 32 16.18 -1.78 11.64
C ARG A 32 17.53 -1.99 10.95
N GLN A 33 17.79 -3.16 10.39
CA GLN A 33 19.00 -3.42 9.62
C GLN A 33 18.94 -2.66 8.28
N THR A 34 17.81 -2.72 7.58
CA THR A 34 17.56 -1.91 6.36
C THR A 34 17.78 -0.43 6.62
N ALA A 35 17.24 0.10 7.74
CA ALA A 35 17.40 1.49 8.13
C ALA A 35 18.86 1.85 8.46
N ALA A 36 19.59 0.97 9.16
CA ALA A 36 21.00 1.18 9.48
C ALA A 36 21.88 1.22 8.21
N ILE A 37 21.63 0.34 7.25
CA ILE A 37 22.36 0.31 5.98
C ILE A 37 22.02 1.57 5.16
N ALA A 38 20.75 1.98 5.14
CA ALA A 38 20.33 3.20 4.46
C ALA A 38 20.97 4.44 5.08
N ALA A 39 21.10 4.51 6.40
CA ALA A 39 21.78 5.61 7.10
C ALA A 39 23.29 5.66 6.81
N ALA A 40 23.91 4.52 6.52
CA ALA A 40 25.33 4.43 6.15
C ALA A 40 25.58 4.62 4.63
N SER A 41 24.52 4.75 3.83
CA SER A 41 24.61 4.83 2.38
C SER A 41 24.45 6.27 1.86
N PRO A 42 25.10 6.64 0.75
CA PRO A 42 24.90 7.96 0.16
C PRO A 42 23.46 8.12 -0.34
N LEU A 43 22.91 9.31 -0.14
CA LEU A 43 21.63 9.70 -0.74
C LEU A 43 21.80 9.92 -2.25
N LEU A 44 20.79 9.57 -3.03
CA LEU A 44 20.76 9.76 -4.48
C LEU A 44 20.58 11.23 -4.88
N PHE A 45 20.04 12.04 -3.98
CA PHE A 45 19.85 13.48 -4.12
C PHE A 45 19.61 14.12 -2.75
N GLU A 46 19.79 15.43 -2.69
CA GLU A 46 19.53 16.22 -1.48
C GLU A 46 18.06 16.11 -1.05
N PRO A 47 17.75 15.75 0.20
CA PRO A 47 16.38 15.57 0.66
C PRO A 47 15.49 16.80 0.38
N GLY A 48 14.28 16.55 -0.12
CA GLY A 48 13.33 17.61 -0.44
C GLY A 48 13.56 18.31 -1.78
N THR A 49 14.64 18.02 -2.51
CA THR A 49 14.90 18.66 -3.81
C THR A 49 14.32 17.91 -5.01
N ARG A 50 14.06 16.60 -4.87
CA ARG A 50 13.53 15.73 -5.92
C ARG A 50 12.59 14.68 -5.33
N VAL A 51 11.87 13.98 -6.21
CA VAL A 51 11.05 12.81 -5.87
C VAL A 51 11.60 11.58 -6.57
N GLN A 52 11.76 10.50 -5.82
CA GLN A 52 12.02 9.17 -6.35
C GLN A 52 11.34 8.14 -5.47
N TYR A 53 10.48 7.32 -6.08
CA TYR A 53 9.75 6.28 -5.36
C TYR A 53 10.72 5.33 -4.65
N SER A 54 10.51 5.16 -3.35
CA SER A 54 11.40 4.43 -2.45
C SER A 54 10.61 3.65 -1.41
N ASN A 55 10.70 2.33 -1.51
CA ASN A 55 10.22 1.43 -0.47
C ASN A 55 11.18 1.43 0.73
N THR A 56 12.49 1.62 0.51
CA THR A 56 13.45 1.82 1.60
C THR A 56 13.04 2.97 2.51
N GLY A 57 12.52 4.08 1.96
CA GLY A 57 11.93 5.16 2.76
C GLY A 57 10.77 4.69 3.63
N ILE A 58 9.85 3.89 3.09
CA ILE A 58 8.71 3.34 3.85
C ILE A 58 9.18 2.38 4.94
N ASP A 59 10.16 1.52 4.64
CA ASP A 59 10.75 0.58 5.61
C ASP A 59 11.51 1.31 6.73
N ILE A 60 12.19 2.43 6.44
CA ILE A 60 12.77 3.31 7.46
C ILE A 60 11.65 3.87 8.36
N GLY A 61 10.52 4.27 7.79
CA GLY A 61 9.35 4.72 8.54
C GLY A 61 8.86 3.68 9.54
N ALA A 62 8.79 2.41 9.12
CA ALA A 62 8.43 1.30 10.00
C ALA A 62 9.52 0.99 11.05
N ALA A 63 10.81 1.10 10.71
CA ALA A 63 11.90 0.96 11.67
C ALA A 63 11.84 2.03 12.78
N ILE A 64 11.42 3.26 12.46
CA ILE A 64 11.18 4.32 13.46
C ILE A 64 10.08 3.89 14.44
N VAL A 65 8.99 3.29 13.95
CA VAL A 65 7.94 2.74 14.82
C VAL A 65 8.52 1.69 15.75
N GLU A 66 9.34 0.77 15.25
CA GLU A 66 9.97 -0.24 16.11
C GLU A 66 10.84 0.38 17.20
N VAL A 67 11.64 1.41 16.86
CA VAL A 67 12.53 2.08 17.82
C VAL A 67 11.74 2.81 18.90
N VAL A 68 10.72 3.57 18.51
CA VAL A 68 9.94 4.40 19.44
C VAL A 68 9.04 3.56 20.34
N THR A 69 8.49 2.45 19.83
CA THR A 69 7.53 1.63 20.56
C THR A 69 8.16 0.45 21.29
N GLY A 70 9.37 0.03 20.89
CA GLY A 70 9.99 -1.21 21.35
C GLY A 70 9.32 -2.49 20.81
N GLN A 71 8.29 -2.37 19.97
CA GLN A 71 7.59 -3.49 19.36
C GLN A 71 8.16 -3.81 17.97
N ARG A 72 8.00 -5.05 17.51
CA ARG A 72 8.22 -5.40 16.09
C ARG A 72 7.14 -4.75 15.23
N TRP A 73 7.49 -4.35 14.02
CA TRP A 73 6.57 -3.67 13.11
C TRP A 73 5.30 -4.48 12.83
N GLU A 74 5.44 -5.79 12.57
CA GLU A 74 4.28 -6.65 12.29
C GLU A 74 3.33 -6.76 13.48
N ASP A 75 3.86 -6.75 14.71
CA ASP A 75 3.07 -6.86 15.93
C ASP A 75 2.35 -5.54 16.19
N PHE A 76 3.06 -4.41 16.05
CA PHE A 76 2.47 -3.08 16.17
C PHE A 76 1.35 -2.87 15.13
N LEU A 77 1.60 -3.20 13.86
CA LEU A 77 0.59 -3.05 12.80
C LEU A 77 -0.64 -3.93 13.10
N LYS A 78 -0.41 -5.16 13.55
CA LYS A 78 -1.47 -6.11 13.90
C LYS A 78 -2.33 -5.60 15.06
N GLU A 79 -1.70 -5.17 16.15
CA GLU A 79 -2.38 -4.70 17.37
C GLU A 79 -3.11 -3.38 17.14
N ARG A 80 -2.48 -2.43 16.43
CA ARG A 80 -2.94 -1.04 16.35
C ARG A 80 -3.86 -0.75 15.18
N VAL A 81 -3.83 -1.59 14.13
CA VAL A 81 -4.59 -1.36 12.90
C VAL A 81 -5.37 -2.59 12.49
N LEU A 82 -4.72 -3.74 12.27
CA LEU A 82 -5.37 -4.88 11.62
C LEU A 82 -6.47 -5.48 12.52
N LEU A 83 -6.16 -5.83 13.77
CA LEU A 83 -7.16 -6.42 14.67
C LEU A 83 -8.30 -5.45 15.02
N PRO A 84 -8.06 -4.17 15.37
CA PRO A 84 -9.14 -3.23 15.65
C PRO A 84 -10.08 -2.99 14.48
N LEU A 85 -9.58 -3.07 13.23
CA LEU A 85 -10.39 -3.00 12.02
C LEU A 85 -11.01 -4.34 11.60
N GLY A 86 -10.67 -5.43 12.28
CA GLY A 86 -11.13 -6.77 11.92
C GLY A 86 -10.50 -7.32 10.63
N MET A 87 -9.30 -6.88 10.27
CA MET A 87 -8.53 -7.35 9.12
C MET A 87 -7.79 -8.67 9.41
N THR A 88 -8.53 -9.72 9.71
CA THR A 88 -8.00 -11.00 10.23
C THR A 88 -7.31 -11.87 9.17
N SER A 89 -7.45 -11.54 7.89
CA SER A 89 -6.79 -12.22 6.76
C SER A 89 -5.59 -11.44 6.24
N SER A 90 -5.12 -10.43 6.99
CA SER A 90 -3.95 -9.63 6.66
C SER A 90 -2.74 -10.01 7.51
N THR A 91 -1.61 -10.34 6.88
CA THR A 91 -0.41 -10.85 7.56
C THR A 91 0.84 -10.72 6.71
N PHE A 92 2.01 -10.66 7.34
CA PHE A 92 3.30 -10.79 6.65
C PHE A 92 3.70 -12.25 6.41
N ARG A 93 3.05 -13.20 7.10
CA ARG A 93 3.34 -14.65 7.04
C ARG A 93 2.02 -15.42 6.87
N PRO A 94 1.50 -15.56 5.63
CA PRO A 94 0.24 -16.27 5.37
C PRO A 94 0.37 -17.77 5.61
N THR A 95 -0.64 -18.41 6.19
CA THR A 95 -0.62 -19.88 6.35
C THR A 95 -0.72 -20.58 4.99
N ASP A 96 -0.33 -21.86 4.92
CA ASP A 96 -0.51 -22.68 3.71
C ASP A 96 -1.98 -22.73 3.27
N GLU A 97 -2.92 -22.69 4.21
CA GLU A 97 -4.35 -22.61 3.92
C GLU A 97 -4.72 -21.28 3.25
N GLN A 98 -4.22 -20.15 3.77
CA GLN A 98 -4.45 -18.84 3.15
C GLN A 98 -3.87 -18.78 1.74
N LEU A 99 -2.71 -19.40 1.51
CA LEU A 99 -2.05 -19.44 0.21
C LEU A 99 -2.84 -20.23 -0.85
N LYS A 100 -3.76 -21.13 -0.47
CA LYS A 100 -4.62 -21.84 -1.42
C LYS A 100 -5.57 -20.91 -2.19
N THR A 101 -5.89 -19.74 -1.64
CA THR A 101 -6.75 -18.73 -2.27
C THR A 101 -5.95 -17.56 -2.83
N GLN A 102 -4.63 -17.71 -2.94
CA GLN A 102 -3.77 -16.70 -3.57
C GLN A 102 -4.26 -16.41 -5.00
N VAL A 103 -4.40 -15.11 -5.30
CA VAL A 103 -4.67 -14.67 -6.68
C VAL A 103 -3.45 -15.01 -7.54
N GLU A 104 -3.68 -15.79 -8.59
CA GLU A 104 -2.66 -16.22 -9.53
C GLU A 104 -2.06 -15.05 -10.29
N MET A 105 -0.75 -15.08 -10.49
CA MET A 105 -0.05 -14.11 -11.32
C MET A 105 0.08 -14.60 -12.75
N TYR A 106 0.02 -13.69 -13.73
CA TYR A 106 0.32 -14.00 -15.12
C TYR A 106 1.26 -12.96 -15.74
N ASP A 107 2.10 -13.39 -16.68
CA ASP A 107 2.88 -12.52 -17.55
C ASP A 107 2.06 -12.13 -18.78
N CYS A 108 2.06 -10.84 -19.08
CA CYS A 108 1.40 -10.31 -20.26
C CYS A 108 2.28 -10.48 -21.48
N VAL A 109 1.68 -10.99 -22.55
CA VAL A 109 2.37 -11.25 -23.82
C VAL A 109 1.65 -10.45 -24.90
N LYS A 110 2.41 -9.67 -25.65
CA LYS A 110 1.86 -8.93 -26.80
C LYS A 110 1.31 -9.92 -27.81
N ASP A 111 0.08 -9.67 -28.27
CA ASP A 111 -0.60 -10.45 -29.32
C ASP A 111 -0.75 -11.96 -29.02
N ALA A 112 -0.75 -12.35 -27.74
CA ALA A 112 -0.93 -13.74 -27.30
C ALA A 112 -1.62 -13.84 -25.94
N PRO A 113 -2.17 -15.02 -25.56
CA PRO A 113 -2.71 -15.25 -24.23
C PRO A 113 -1.67 -15.01 -23.11
N ALA A 114 -2.13 -14.55 -21.96
CA ALA A 114 -1.30 -14.38 -20.78
C ALA A 114 -0.74 -15.73 -20.30
N LYS A 115 0.49 -15.72 -19.78
CA LYS A 115 1.19 -16.93 -19.32
C LYS A 115 1.19 -17.01 -17.81
N TYR A 116 0.73 -18.14 -17.25
CA TYR A 116 0.75 -18.33 -15.80
C TYR A 116 2.16 -18.16 -15.23
N ARG A 117 2.29 -17.32 -14.21
CA ARG A 117 3.53 -17.01 -13.51
C ARG A 117 3.49 -17.59 -12.12
N ARG A 118 3.99 -18.82 -11.99
CA ARG A 118 4.14 -19.46 -10.68
C ARG A 118 5.15 -18.75 -9.77
N GLN A 119 6.21 -18.19 -10.34
CA GLN A 119 7.32 -17.61 -9.56
C GLN A 119 7.61 -16.17 -9.93
N ASN A 120 7.83 -15.35 -8.89
CA ASN A 120 8.29 -13.98 -9.02
C ASN A 120 9.44 -13.75 -8.02
N ASN A 121 10.59 -13.34 -8.53
CA ASN A 121 11.80 -13.08 -7.72
C ASN A 121 11.65 -11.88 -6.78
N MET A 122 10.60 -11.09 -6.97
CA MET A 122 10.23 -9.97 -6.11
C MET A 122 9.35 -10.38 -4.91
N GLN A 123 9.00 -11.64 -4.76
CA GLN A 123 8.30 -12.12 -3.56
C GLN A 123 9.26 -12.93 -2.69
N GLN A 124 9.23 -12.75 -1.38
CA GLN A 124 10.02 -13.55 -0.43
C GLN A 124 9.52 -15.01 -0.45
N ARG A 125 10.44 -15.98 -0.47
CA ARG A 125 10.11 -17.41 -0.44
C ARG A 125 11.06 -18.22 0.45
N PRO A 126 10.52 -19.21 1.19
CA PRO A 126 9.08 -19.52 1.36
C PRO A 126 8.30 -18.35 1.99
N TYR A 127 6.97 -18.32 1.85
CA TYR A 127 6.17 -17.12 2.18
C TYR A 127 5.89 -16.95 3.67
N ASN A 128 6.12 -17.99 4.47
CA ASN A 128 5.48 -18.12 5.77
C ASN A 128 6.33 -18.80 6.84
N ASP A 129 7.64 -18.85 6.65
CA ASP A 129 8.57 -19.29 7.68
C ASP A 129 9.21 -18.09 8.42
N ASP A 130 10.18 -18.42 9.28
CA ASP A 130 10.95 -17.48 10.09
C ASP A 130 11.92 -16.62 9.27
N HIS A 131 12.20 -16.97 8.01
CA HIS A 131 13.04 -16.21 7.10
C HIS A 131 12.31 -15.04 6.42
N VAL A 132 10.99 -14.96 6.54
CA VAL A 132 10.20 -13.87 5.96
C VAL A 132 10.34 -12.62 6.82
N PHE A 133 10.68 -11.50 6.19
CA PHE A 133 10.76 -10.19 6.83
C PHE A 133 9.55 -9.30 6.50
N ALA A 134 9.03 -8.62 7.52
CA ALA A 134 7.88 -7.74 7.41
C ALA A 134 8.26 -6.35 6.84
N SER A 135 8.45 -6.26 5.53
CA SER A 135 8.64 -4.95 4.87
C SER A 135 7.34 -4.18 4.80
N ALA A 136 7.38 -2.92 5.24
CA ALA A 136 6.26 -2.00 5.15
C ALA A 136 6.03 -1.51 3.71
N GLY A 137 7.09 -1.47 2.89
CA GLY A 137 7.00 -1.08 1.48
C GLY A 137 6.34 -2.10 0.57
N ALA A 138 6.49 -3.41 0.84
CA ALA A 138 6.00 -4.46 -0.08
C ALA A 138 5.73 -5.85 0.53
N GLY A 139 5.60 -5.99 1.86
CA GLY A 139 5.55 -7.31 2.51
C GLY A 139 4.15 -7.84 2.88
N LEU A 140 3.13 -7.00 2.96
CA LEU A 140 1.85 -7.39 3.55
C LEU A 140 0.99 -8.20 2.56
N TRP A 141 0.57 -9.39 2.96
CA TRP A 141 -0.50 -10.15 2.32
C TRP A 141 -1.84 -9.71 2.90
N THR A 142 -2.85 -9.54 2.04
CA THR A 142 -4.20 -9.13 2.42
C THR A 142 -5.22 -9.70 1.45
N THR A 143 -6.49 -9.63 1.83
CA THR A 143 -7.63 -9.88 0.94
C THR A 143 -8.24 -8.56 0.46
N ALA A 144 -9.05 -8.61 -0.60
CA ALA A 144 -9.84 -7.46 -1.04
C ALA A 144 -10.74 -6.95 0.11
N THR A 145 -11.41 -7.86 0.82
CA THR A 145 -12.30 -7.53 1.95
C THR A 145 -11.57 -6.78 3.06
N ASP A 146 -10.38 -7.23 3.46
CA ASP A 146 -9.62 -6.54 4.50
C ASP A 146 -9.07 -5.19 4.03
N GLN A 147 -8.61 -5.13 2.78
CA GLN A 147 -8.16 -3.86 2.21
C GLN A 147 -9.30 -2.84 2.13
N LEU A 148 -10.54 -3.26 1.85
CA LEU A 148 -11.71 -2.40 1.93
C LEU A 148 -11.94 -1.85 3.35
N LYS A 149 -11.73 -2.63 4.41
CA LYS A 149 -11.86 -2.16 5.81
C LYS A 149 -10.91 -1.01 6.11
N PHE A 150 -9.64 -1.14 5.70
CA PHE A 150 -8.64 -0.08 5.86
C PHE A 150 -9.02 1.19 5.11
N TYR A 151 -9.45 1.07 3.86
CA TYR A 151 -9.81 2.24 3.05
C TYR A 151 -11.16 2.87 3.46
N LYS A 152 -12.11 2.08 3.99
CA LYS A 152 -13.31 2.61 4.65
C LYS A 152 -12.95 3.43 5.89
N MET A 153 -11.97 2.97 6.68
CA MET A 153 -11.46 3.76 7.81
C MET A 153 -10.91 5.12 7.37
N LEU A 154 -10.14 5.16 6.28
CA LEU A 154 -9.66 6.42 5.70
C LEU A 154 -10.82 7.29 5.16
N MET A 155 -11.77 6.69 4.44
CA MET A 155 -12.97 7.36 3.90
C MET A 155 -13.82 8.02 4.99
N ASN A 156 -13.89 7.36 6.14
CA ASN A 156 -14.64 7.78 7.33
C ASN A 156 -13.75 8.52 8.34
N LEU A 157 -12.66 9.15 7.87
CA LEU A 157 -11.84 10.07 8.65
C LEU A 157 -11.32 9.46 9.95
N GLY A 158 -10.84 8.21 9.87
CA GLY A 158 -10.19 7.52 10.98
C GLY A 158 -11.08 6.50 11.69
N VAL A 159 -12.32 6.32 11.27
CA VAL A 159 -13.29 5.40 11.90
C VAL A 159 -13.59 4.21 11.00
N GLY A 160 -13.28 3.00 11.48
CA GLY A 160 -13.63 1.76 10.78
C GLY A 160 -15.15 1.59 10.61
N GLU A 161 -15.56 0.71 9.70
CA GLU A 161 -16.99 0.43 9.49
C GLU A 161 -17.67 -0.20 10.72
N ASN A 162 -16.89 -0.76 11.64
CA ASN A 162 -17.32 -1.26 12.94
C ASN A 162 -17.42 -0.17 14.03
N GLY A 163 -17.21 1.10 13.68
CA GLY A 163 -17.26 2.23 14.61
C GLY A 163 -15.98 2.45 15.43
N VAL A 164 -14.95 1.61 15.30
CA VAL A 164 -13.69 1.76 16.02
C VAL A 164 -12.87 2.89 15.40
N ARG A 165 -12.39 3.82 16.24
CA ARG A 165 -11.50 4.90 15.80
C ARG A 165 -10.04 4.47 15.87
N ILE A 166 -9.35 4.50 14.73
CA ILE A 166 -7.90 4.23 14.60
C ILE A 166 -7.10 5.53 14.63
N LEU A 167 -7.61 6.56 13.94
CA LEU A 167 -6.95 7.87 13.84
C LEU A 167 -7.95 8.99 14.21
N LYS A 168 -7.44 10.10 14.74
CA LYS A 168 -8.25 11.31 14.90
C LYS A 168 -8.63 11.83 13.51
N GLU A 169 -9.81 12.42 13.40
CA GLU A 169 -10.29 13.00 12.15
C GLU A 169 -9.30 14.04 11.60
N GLU A 170 -8.80 14.93 12.44
CA GLU A 170 -7.80 15.93 12.05
C GLU A 170 -6.50 15.28 11.52
N THR A 171 -6.07 14.17 12.12
CA THR A 171 -4.90 13.42 11.63
C THR A 171 -5.14 12.89 10.22
N VAL A 172 -6.30 12.27 9.97
CA VAL A 172 -6.64 11.81 8.63
C VAL A 172 -6.80 12.99 7.67
N LYS A 173 -7.31 14.12 8.13
CA LYS A 173 -7.39 15.33 7.30
C LYS A 173 -6.03 15.91 6.93
N ASN A 174 -5.08 15.90 7.85
CA ASN A 174 -3.71 16.31 7.56
C ASN A 174 -2.98 15.31 6.67
N LEU A 175 -3.35 14.02 6.73
CA LEU A 175 -2.84 13.01 5.81
C LEU A 175 -3.42 13.23 4.40
N LEU A 176 -4.74 13.22 4.26
CA LEU A 176 -5.41 13.19 2.96
C LEU A 176 -5.56 14.57 2.32
N ALA A 177 -5.91 15.65 3.05
CA ALA A 177 -6.24 16.93 2.40
C ALA A 177 -5.04 17.71 1.81
N LYS A 178 -3.80 17.30 2.06
CA LYS A 178 -2.62 18.09 1.69
C LYS A 178 -1.49 17.22 1.20
N SER A 179 -0.92 17.58 0.05
CA SER A 179 0.35 17.03 -0.36
C SER A 179 1.41 17.37 0.69
N SER A 180 2.15 16.34 1.09
CA SER A 180 3.31 16.45 1.96
C SER A 180 4.60 16.74 1.18
N ARG A 181 4.55 16.82 -0.15
CA ARG A 181 5.69 17.14 -1.01
C ARG A 181 5.82 18.66 -1.20
N PRO A 182 7.03 19.16 -1.48
CA PRO A 182 7.21 20.52 -1.97
C PRO A 182 6.35 20.80 -3.21
N LYS A 183 5.93 22.06 -3.36
CA LYS A 183 5.08 22.50 -4.48
C LYS A 183 5.73 22.18 -5.83
N GLY A 184 4.94 21.68 -6.79
CA GLY A 184 5.42 21.34 -8.13
C GLY A 184 6.11 19.98 -8.24
N MET A 185 6.11 19.16 -7.17
CA MET A 185 6.66 17.79 -7.18
C MET A 185 5.57 16.71 -7.23
N GLY A 186 4.34 17.08 -7.63
CA GLY A 186 3.19 16.21 -7.62
C GLY A 186 2.64 15.95 -6.22
N GLY A 187 1.38 15.52 -6.16
CA GLY A 187 0.70 15.25 -4.89
C GLY A 187 1.09 13.91 -4.27
N TYR A 188 1.37 13.91 -2.97
CA TYR A 188 1.55 12.68 -2.20
C TYR A 188 1.36 12.94 -0.70
N SER A 189 0.60 12.06 -0.07
CA SER A 189 0.06 12.19 1.27
C SER A 189 0.54 11.04 2.14
N LEU A 190 1.75 11.20 2.71
CA LEU A 190 2.37 10.27 3.69
C LEU A 190 2.03 8.78 3.46
N GLY A 191 2.47 8.23 2.33
CA GLY A 191 2.26 6.83 1.92
C GLY A 191 1.15 6.62 0.88
N LEU A 192 0.39 7.66 0.54
CA LEU A 192 -0.69 7.59 -0.44
C LEU A 192 -0.44 8.57 -1.59
N THR A 193 -0.70 8.14 -2.82
CA THR A 193 -0.90 9.04 -3.96
C THR A 193 -2.08 9.95 -3.67
N ALA A 194 -1.92 11.24 -3.98
CA ALA A 194 -2.89 12.29 -3.73
C ALA A 194 -2.77 13.38 -4.80
N PRO A 195 -3.75 14.27 -4.98
CA PRO A 195 -3.55 15.54 -5.69
C PRO A 195 -2.64 16.49 -4.88
N GLU A 196 -2.14 17.55 -5.53
CA GLU A 196 -1.39 18.60 -4.81
C GLU A 196 -2.29 19.38 -3.86
N GLU A 197 -3.53 19.63 -4.27
CA GLU A 197 -4.57 20.33 -3.51
C GLU A 197 -5.84 19.46 -3.41
N ASP A 198 -6.46 19.44 -2.23
CA ASP A 198 -7.72 18.75 -2.00
C ASP A 198 -8.92 19.51 -2.57
N ASN A 199 -9.88 18.77 -3.08
CA ASN A 199 -11.15 19.24 -3.60
C ASN A 199 -12.16 18.09 -3.64
N GLU A 200 -13.41 18.37 -3.98
CA GLU A 200 -14.48 17.36 -3.99
C GLU A 200 -14.20 16.15 -4.91
N ASN A 201 -13.32 16.30 -5.91
CA ASN A 201 -12.91 15.23 -6.83
C ASN A 201 -11.57 14.58 -6.46
N ALA A 202 -10.98 14.94 -5.31
CA ALA A 202 -9.72 14.37 -4.86
C ALA A 202 -9.86 12.88 -4.50
N TRP A 203 -8.95 12.08 -5.05
CA TRP A 203 -8.82 10.66 -4.74
C TRP A 203 -7.47 10.39 -4.09
N PHE A 204 -7.48 9.54 -3.06
CA PHE A 204 -6.31 9.18 -2.28
C PHE A 204 -6.14 7.68 -2.24
N GLY A 205 -4.92 7.17 -2.37
CA GLY A 205 -4.73 5.73 -2.29
C GLY A 205 -3.37 5.26 -2.76
N HIS A 206 -3.26 3.97 -3.04
CA HIS A 206 -2.01 3.39 -3.51
C HIS A 206 -2.23 2.21 -4.43
N GLY A 207 -1.30 2.05 -5.38
CA GLY A 207 -1.22 0.88 -6.25
C GLY A 207 -0.25 -0.18 -5.74
N GLY A 208 -0.23 -1.32 -6.41
CA GLY A 208 0.79 -2.35 -6.28
C GLY A 208 1.38 -2.66 -7.66
N ALA A 209 2.62 -3.19 -7.68
CA ALA A 209 3.41 -3.38 -8.90
C ALA A 209 2.68 -4.14 -10.04
N TRP A 210 1.76 -5.03 -9.68
CA TRP A 210 1.11 -5.98 -10.60
C TRP A 210 -0.35 -5.71 -10.90
N GLY A 211 -0.92 -4.58 -10.45
CA GLY A 211 -2.28 -4.18 -10.82
C GLY A 211 -3.29 -4.19 -9.68
N THR A 212 -2.86 -4.42 -8.43
CA THR A 212 -3.65 -4.01 -7.26
C THR A 212 -3.72 -2.49 -7.23
N PHE A 213 -4.89 -1.93 -6.96
CA PHE A 213 -5.09 -0.50 -6.84
C PHE A 213 -6.29 -0.24 -5.94
N CYS A 214 -6.11 0.60 -4.92
CA CYS A 214 -7.21 1.02 -4.07
C CYS A 214 -7.15 2.52 -3.85
N MET A 215 -8.28 3.20 -3.99
CA MET A 215 -8.41 4.65 -3.80
C MET A 215 -9.71 4.99 -3.10
N VAL A 216 -9.72 6.12 -2.41
CA VAL A 216 -10.85 6.67 -1.70
C VAL A 216 -11.04 8.15 -2.05
N ASN A 217 -12.28 8.56 -2.23
CA ASN A 217 -12.71 9.95 -2.19
C ASN A 217 -13.61 10.13 -0.96
N TRP A 218 -13.07 10.79 0.05
CA TRP A 218 -13.71 10.99 1.34
C TRP A 218 -14.81 12.08 1.37
N HIS A 219 -14.83 12.99 0.38
CA HIS A 219 -15.84 14.05 0.23
C HIS A 219 -17.12 13.42 -0.30
N LYS A 220 -16.99 12.56 -1.32
CA LYS A 220 -18.09 11.86 -1.98
C LYS A 220 -18.45 10.52 -1.34
N LYS A 221 -17.68 10.08 -0.34
CA LYS A 221 -17.78 8.74 0.27
C LYS A 221 -17.74 7.61 -0.79
N GLN A 222 -16.77 7.71 -1.70
CA GLN A 222 -16.55 6.75 -2.76
C GLN A 222 -15.22 6.00 -2.57
N LEU A 223 -15.19 4.75 -2.99
CA LEU A 223 -14.01 3.90 -2.91
C LEU A 223 -13.93 3.03 -4.16
N THR A 224 -12.73 2.84 -4.68
CA THR A 224 -12.44 1.86 -5.74
C THR A 224 -11.39 0.88 -5.29
N LEU A 225 -11.60 -0.41 -5.53
CA LEU A 225 -10.59 -1.44 -5.37
C LEU A 225 -10.54 -2.32 -6.62
N TRP A 226 -9.33 -2.52 -7.14
CA TRP A 226 -9.03 -3.45 -8.22
C TRP A 226 -7.88 -4.34 -7.77
N ALA A 227 -7.98 -5.64 -8.04
CA ALA A 227 -6.92 -6.60 -7.77
C ALA A 227 -6.70 -7.44 -9.03
N VAL A 228 -5.78 -6.96 -9.86
CA VAL A 228 -5.30 -7.67 -11.05
C VAL A 228 -3.84 -8.04 -10.75
N GLN A 229 -3.42 -9.28 -11.03
CA GLN A 229 -2.07 -9.78 -10.72
C GLN A 229 -1.32 -10.09 -12.01
N LEU A 230 -0.97 -9.05 -12.74
CA LEU A 230 -0.40 -9.15 -14.07
C LEU A 230 0.97 -8.46 -14.15
N CYS A 231 1.93 -9.20 -14.68
CA CYS A 231 3.32 -8.79 -14.78
C CYS A 231 3.68 -8.35 -16.20
N GLY A 232 4.54 -7.34 -16.28
CA GLY A 232 5.08 -6.87 -17.55
C GLY A 232 4.16 -5.91 -18.31
N GLN A 233 4.41 -5.82 -19.62
CA GLN A 233 3.71 -4.99 -20.59
C GLN A 233 3.42 -5.83 -21.85
N PRO A 234 2.36 -5.56 -22.62
CA PRO A 234 1.39 -4.47 -22.43
C PRO A 234 0.36 -4.75 -21.32
N ARG A 235 -0.33 -3.70 -20.85
CA ARG A 235 -1.43 -3.79 -19.85
C ARG A 235 -2.81 -3.48 -20.46
N PRO A 236 -3.35 -4.37 -21.32
CA PRO A 236 -4.60 -4.09 -22.06
C PRO A 236 -5.83 -3.87 -21.17
N TRP A 237 -5.81 -4.33 -19.91
CA TRP A 237 -6.92 -4.14 -18.97
C TRP A 237 -6.97 -2.73 -18.39
N ASP A 238 -5.93 -1.91 -18.48
CA ASP A 238 -5.95 -0.57 -17.87
C ASP A 238 -7.10 0.26 -18.46
N ALA A 239 -7.30 0.20 -19.78
CA ALA A 239 -8.43 0.83 -20.46
C ALA A 239 -9.79 0.21 -20.08
N ALA A 240 -9.85 -1.12 -19.96
CA ALA A 240 -11.07 -1.82 -19.57
C ALA A 240 -11.49 -1.47 -18.13
N ARG A 241 -10.51 -1.43 -17.21
CA ARG A 241 -10.66 -1.01 -15.82
C ARG A 241 -11.16 0.43 -15.74
N GLU A 242 -10.53 1.36 -16.46
CA GLU A 242 -10.97 2.76 -16.49
C GLU A 242 -12.40 2.91 -17.02
N LYS A 243 -12.75 2.16 -18.08
CA LYS A 243 -14.11 2.15 -18.62
C LYS A 243 -15.12 1.62 -17.59
N ALA A 244 -14.81 0.49 -16.95
CA ALA A 244 -15.66 -0.11 -15.91
C ALA A 244 -15.83 0.82 -14.71
N GLN A 245 -14.75 1.47 -14.26
CA GLN A 245 -14.80 2.46 -13.19
C GLN A 245 -15.70 3.66 -13.54
N LYS A 246 -15.52 4.24 -14.74
CA LYS A 246 -16.37 5.35 -15.21
C LYS A 246 -17.83 4.93 -15.27
N GLN A 247 -18.13 3.75 -15.80
CA GLN A 247 -19.50 3.23 -15.88
C GLN A 247 -20.12 3.00 -14.50
N PHE A 248 -19.36 2.47 -13.53
CA PHE A 248 -19.84 2.24 -12.17
C PHE A 248 -20.26 3.56 -11.49
N PHE A 249 -19.44 4.60 -11.60
CA PHE A 249 -19.74 5.91 -10.99
C PHE A 249 -20.64 6.84 -11.81
N GLN A 250 -21.09 6.43 -13.01
CA GLN A 250 -22.17 7.14 -13.72
C GLN A 250 -23.47 7.13 -12.90
N TYR A 251 -23.68 6.10 -12.10
CA TYR A 251 -24.79 6.05 -11.15
C TYR A 251 -24.38 6.76 -9.86
N VAL A 252 -24.67 8.06 -9.80
CA VAL A 252 -24.43 8.85 -8.59
C VAL A 252 -25.40 8.39 -7.50
N ILE A 253 -24.83 7.87 -6.41
CA ILE A 253 -25.56 7.66 -5.15
C ILE A 253 -25.27 8.88 -4.30
N ASP A 254 -26.31 9.65 -3.97
CA ASP A 254 -26.17 10.77 -3.04
C ASP A 254 -25.92 10.23 -1.62
N ASN A 255 -24.65 10.33 -1.19
CA ASN A 255 -24.20 9.98 0.15
C ASN A 255 -23.66 11.20 0.89
N SER A 256 -23.95 12.42 0.41
CA SER A 256 -23.37 13.67 0.94
C SER A 256 -23.78 13.92 2.40
N ASP A 257 -24.99 13.52 2.78
CA ASP A 257 -25.51 13.65 4.14
C ASP A 257 -25.08 12.51 5.10
N VAL A 258 -24.38 11.49 4.61
CA VAL A 258 -24.02 10.31 5.41
C VAL A 258 -22.77 10.58 6.25
N LYS A 259 -22.95 10.63 7.58
CA LYS A 259 -21.84 10.85 8.54
C LYS A 259 -20.73 9.80 8.47
N ALA A 260 -21.07 8.53 8.22
CA ALA A 260 -20.12 7.44 8.02
C ALA A 260 -20.68 6.40 7.06
N TYR A 261 -19.93 6.05 6.02
CA TYR A 261 -20.37 5.05 5.05
C TYR A 261 -20.00 3.65 5.53
N THR A 262 -21.00 2.78 5.70
CA THR A 262 -20.86 1.39 6.16
C THR A 262 -21.00 0.35 5.04
N GLY A 263 -21.24 0.78 3.80
CA GLY A 263 -21.29 -0.09 2.63
C GLY A 263 -22.67 -0.33 2.04
N ARG A 264 -22.73 -0.31 0.71
CA ARG A 264 -23.57 -1.18 -0.12
C ARG A 264 -22.73 -1.63 -1.32
N THR A 265 -22.60 -2.93 -1.51
CA THR A 265 -21.97 -3.55 -2.69
C THR A 265 -23.04 -3.79 -3.74
N LYS A 266 -22.75 -3.48 -5.00
CA LYS A 266 -23.45 -4.06 -6.15
C LYS A 266 -22.58 -5.16 -6.73
#